data_AF-A0A1V0TNA7-F1
#
_entry.id   AF-A0A1V0TNA7-F1
#
_cell.length_a   1.000
_cell.length_b   1.000
_cell.length_c   1.000
_cell.angle_alpha   90.00
_cell.angle_beta   90.00
_cell.angle_gamma   90.00
#
_symmetry.space_group_name_H-M   'P 1'
#
loop_
_entity.id
_entity.type
_entity.pdbx_description
1 polymer ?
#
loop_
_entity_poly.entity_id
_entity_poly.type
_entity_poly.pdbx_seq_one_letter_code
_entity_poly.pdbx_strand_id
1 'polypeptide(L)'
;MGRTALSSVDVSGPRGTARLAATARSALARLGDRSAPDSVYNAFVMVPVNASAELRRERVLEVQQELKAEAVAAGKMVGEFFPGHPMRGIHSDTFRPLVSPHPVLAVRAMVVTDILFLTFPAIPAAERLSYLTVWHGLFGEGTAGPWGEIYEKARAEAEREVREYA
;
A
#
# COMPACT_ATOMS: atom_id res chain seq x y z
N MET A 1 18.19 -11.89 7.80
CA MET A 1 17.94 -11.98 6.34
C MET A 1 16.45 -11.83 6.09
N GLY A 2 16.04 -10.81 5.32
CA GLY A 2 14.63 -10.58 4.97
C GLY A 2 13.99 -11.77 4.25
N ARG A 3 12.70 -12.00 4.48
CA ARG A 3 11.91 -13.07 3.85
C ARG A 3 11.05 -12.44 2.75
N THR A 4 11.44 -12.68 1.50
CA THR A 4 10.55 -12.45 0.35
C THR A 4 9.89 -13.76 -0.04
N ALA A 5 8.57 -13.78 -0.09
CA ALA A 5 7.81 -14.93 -0.56
C ALA A 5 6.97 -14.56 -1.78
N LEU A 6 7.10 -15.35 -2.84
CA LEU A 6 6.30 -15.25 -4.06
C LEU A 6 5.22 -16.33 -4.03
N SER A 7 4.00 -15.98 -4.41
CA SER A 7 2.89 -16.94 -4.49
C SER A 7 2.07 -16.68 -5.75
N SER A 8 1.85 -17.72 -6.55
CA SER A 8 0.84 -17.70 -7.59
C SER A 8 -0.54 -17.90 -6.96
N VAL A 9 -1.53 -17.13 -7.39
CA VAL A 9 -2.91 -17.21 -6.88
C VAL A 9 -3.85 -17.40 -8.04
N ASP A 10 -4.55 -18.53 -8.08
CA ASP A 10 -5.57 -18.76 -9.09
C ASP A 10 -6.76 -17.81 -8.84
N VAL A 11 -6.98 -16.88 -9.77
CA VAL A 11 -8.07 -15.90 -9.71
C VAL A 11 -9.17 -16.18 -10.74
N SER A 12 -9.22 -17.38 -11.31
CA SER A 12 -10.28 -17.81 -12.20
C SER A 12 -11.63 -17.93 -11.49
N GLY A 13 -12.71 -17.67 -12.22
CA GLY A 13 -14.07 -17.84 -11.72
C GLY A 13 -14.50 -16.86 -10.63
N PRO A 14 -15.69 -17.06 -10.03
CA PRO A 14 -16.36 -16.05 -9.21
C PRO A 14 -15.70 -15.81 -7.85
N ARG A 15 -14.88 -16.75 -7.35
CA ARG A 15 -14.19 -16.64 -6.06
C ARG A 15 -12.74 -16.11 -6.17
N GLY A 16 -12.31 -15.72 -7.36
CA GLY A 16 -10.93 -15.30 -7.61
C GLY A 16 -10.47 -14.15 -6.72
N THR A 17 -11.28 -13.09 -6.60
CA THR A 17 -11.01 -11.93 -5.72
C THR A 17 -10.85 -12.38 -4.28
N ALA A 18 -11.81 -13.13 -3.76
CA ALA A 18 -11.83 -13.56 -2.36
C ALA A 18 -10.60 -14.41 -2.02
N ARG A 19 -10.12 -15.25 -2.95
CA ARG A 19 -8.88 -16.03 -2.76
C ARG A 19 -7.65 -15.13 -2.71
N LEU A 20 -7.57 -14.13 -3.58
CA LEU A 20 -6.47 -13.15 -3.57
C LEU A 20 -6.47 -12.34 -2.27
N ALA A 21 -7.64 -11.82 -1.84
CA ALA A 21 -7.79 -11.10 -0.60
C ALA A 21 -7.44 -11.95 0.63
N ALA A 22 -7.90 -13.21 0.70
CA ALA A 22 -7.56 -14.12 1.79
C ALA A 22 -6.05 -14.43 1.85
N THR A 23 -5.42 -14.60 0.69
CA THR A 23 -3.96 -14.79 0.60
C THR A 23 -3.21 -13.56 1.08
N ALA A 24 -3.65 -12.36 0.68
CA ALA A 24 -3.06 -11.10 1.10
C ALA A 24 -3.22 -10.85 2.60
N ARG A 25 -4.38 -11.12 3.20
CA ARG A 25 -4.58 -11.05 4.65
C ARG A 25 -3.68 -12.02 5.42
N SER A 26 -3.55 -13.26 4.93
CA SER A 26 -2.61 -14.23 5.50
C SER A 26 -1.17 -13.71 5.43
N ALA A 27 -0.77 -13.12 4.30
CA ALA A 27 0.54 -12.50 4.15
C ALA A 27 0.74 -11.30 5.09
N LEU A 28 -0.26 -10.42 5.24
CA LEU A 28 -0.24 -9.31 6.19
C LEU A 28 -0.06 -9.81 7.61
N ALA A 29 -0.78 -10.85 8.04
CA ALA A 29 -0.64 -11.45 9.37
C ALA A 29 0.76 -12.05 9.61
N ARG A 30 1.41 -12.54 8.55
CA ARG A 30 2.75 -13.15 8.61
C ARG A 30 3.90 -12.13 8.53
N LEU A 31 3.65 -10.92 8.06
CA LEU A 31 4.56 -9.80 8.26
C LEU A 31 4.62 -9.53 9.77
N GLY A 32 5.66 -10.06 10.41
CA GLY A 32 5.89 -9.97 11.85
C GLY A 32 6.15 -8.53 12.32
N ASP A 33 6.62 -8.39 13.56
CA ASP A 33 6.89 -7.07 14.14
C ASP A 33 7.97 -6.30 13.35
N ARG A 34 7.68 -5.03 13.09
CA ARG A 34 8.57 -4.09 12.43
C ARG A 34 9.81 -3.78 13.27
N SER A 35 9.76 -3.93 14.59
CA SER A 35 10.93 -3.71 15.47
C SER A 35 12.14 -4.62 15.15
N ALA A 36 11.93 -5.70 14.40
CA ALA A 36 13.02 -6.56 13.96
C ALA A 36 13.94 -5.84 12.93
N PRO A 37 15.29 -5.94 13.06
CA PRO A 37 16.25 -5.19 12.24
C PRO A 37 16.11 -5.34 10.71
N ASP A 38 15.56 -6.47 10.24
CA ASP A 38 15.39 -6.77 8.82
C ASP A 38 13.93 -6.67 8.34
N SER A 39 13.01 -6.18 9.17
CA SER A 39 11.57 -6.21 8.87
C SER A 39 11.19 -5.44 7.61
N VAL A 40 11.94 -4.38 7.30
CA VAL A 40 11.77 -3.54 6.10
C VAL A 40 12.01 -4.30 4.79
N TYR A 41 12.77 -5.40 4.86
CA TYR A 41 13.06 -6.26 3.70
C TYR A 41 12.04 -7.39 3.54
N ASN A 42 11.08 -7.53 4.44
CA ASN A 42 10.04 -8.54 4.32
C ASN A 42 8.94 -8.07 3.37
N ALA A 43 8.70 -8.85 2.33
CA ALA A 43 7.64 -8.61 1.38
C ALA A 43 6.99 -9.93 0.94
N PHE A 44 5.69 -9.93 0.78
CA PHE A 44 4.97 -11.01 0.13
C PHE A 44 4.40 -10.51 -1.18
N VAL A 45 4.68 -11.25 -2.25
CA VAL A 45 4.31 -10.90 -3.61
C VAL A 45 3.34 -11.96 -4.12
N MET A 46 2.17 -11.53 -4.55
CA MET A 46 1.11 -12.38 -5.08
C MET A 46 0.93 -12.10 -6.57
N VAL A 47 1.07 -13.13 -7.38
CA VAL A 47 0.87 -13.09 -8.83
C VAL A 47 -0.43 -13.81 -9.17
N PRO A 48 -1.50 -13.08 -9.55
CA PRO A 48 -2.71 -13.71 -10.05
C PRO A 48 -2.42 -14.49 -11.34
N VAL A 49 -3.03 -15.68 -11.47
CA VAL A 49 -2.89 -16.58 -12.63
C VAL A 49 -4.25 -17.14 -13.06
N ASN A 50 -4.27 -17.83 -14.21
CA ASN A 50 -5.44 -18.53 -14.77
C ASN A 50 -6.64 -17.62 -15.11
N ALA A 51 -6.37 -16.37 -15.49
CA ALA A 51 -7.36 -15.39 -15.95
C ALA A 51 -6.72 -14.44 -16.99
N SER A 52 -7.56 -13.71 -17.74
CA SER A 52 -7.08 -12.69 -18.68
C SER A 52 -6.25 -11.60 -17.96
N ALA A 53 -5.40 -10.88 -18.69
CA ALA A 53 -4.58 -9.83 -18.10
C ALA A 53 -5.43 -8.72 -17.48
N GLU A 54 -6.56 -8.39 -18.11
CA GLU A 54 -7.53 -7.39 -17.70
C GLU A 54 -8.18 -7.78 -16.38
N LEU A 55 -8.70 -9.02 -16.30
CA LEU A 55 -9.36 -9.52 -15.10
C LEU A 55 -8.37 -9.62 -13.94
N ARG A 56 -7.12 -10.05 -14.19
CA ARG A 56 -6.08 -10.08 -13.16
C ARG A 56 -5.76 -8.68 -12.63
N ARG A 57 -5.66 -7.68 -13.51
CA ARG A 57 -5.47 -6.27 -13.13
C ARG A 57 -6.63 -5.75 -12.28
N GLU A 58 -7.87 -6.01 -12.71
CA GLU A 58 -9.07 -5.62 -11.98
C GLU A 58 -9.11 -6.21 -10.58
N ARG A 59 -8.80 -7.51 -10.42
CA ARG A 59 -8.76 -8.14 -9.10
C ARG A 59 -7.65 -7.58 -8.20
N VAL A 60 -6.49 -7.24 -8.77
CA VAL A 60 -5.41 -6.59 -7.99
C VAL A 60 -5.88 -5.24 -7.46
N LEU A 61 -6.50 -4.42 -8.31
CA LEU A 61 -7.01 -3.10 -7.93
C LEU A 61 -8.11 -3.21 -6.86
N GLU A 62 -9.07 -4.11 -7.06
CA GLU A 62 -10.17 -4.36 -6.12
C GLU A 62 -9.65 -4.78 -4.75
N VAL A 63 -8.73 -5.76 -4.70
CA VAL A 63 -8.17 -6.25 -3.43
C VAL A 63 -7.25 -5.21 -2.78
N GLN A 64 -6.46 -4.46 -3.55
CA GLN A 64 -5.64 -3.39 -2.98
C GLN A 64 -6.51 -2.33 -2.31
N GLN A 65 -7.60 -1.92 -2.97
CA GLN A 65 -8.52 -0.92 -2.42
C GLN A 65 -9.24 -1.44 -1.18
N GLU A 66 -9.71 -2.70 -1.20
CA GLU A 66 -10.35 -3.35 -0.05
C GLU A 66 -9.43 -3.40 1.17
N LEU A 67 -8.15 -3.73 0.97
CA LEU A 67 -7.22 -4.00 2.07
C LEU A 67 -6.39 -2.79 2.50
N LYS A 68 -6.48 -1.65 1.80
CA LYS A 68 -5.64 -0.48 2.07
C LYS A 68 -5.76 -0.01 3.52
N ALA A 69 -6.98 0.19 3.99
CA ALA A 69 -7.22 0.65 5.35
C ALA A 69 -6.76 -0.36 6.41
N GLU A 70 -7.05 -1.65 6.19
CA GLU A 70 -6.63 -2.75 7.07
C GLU A 70 -5.10 -2.84 7.17
N ALA A 71 -4.40 -2.75 6.03
CA ALA A 71 -2.94 -2.80 5.98
C ALA A 71 -2.32 -1.58 6.68
N VAL A 72 -2.82 -0.38 6.41
CA VAL A 72 -2.29 0.86 7.02
C VAL A 72 -2.51 0.85 8.52
N ALA A 73 -3.69 0.46 9.01
CA ALA A 73 -3.96 0.33 10.45
C ALA A 73 -2.98 -0.62 11.15
N ALA A 74 -2.50 -1.64 10.44
CA ALA A 74 -1.49 -2.59 10.94
C ALA A 74 -0.04 -2.12 10.72
N GLY A 75 0.21 -0.86 10.33
CA GLY A 75 1.55 -0.33 10.04
C GLY A 75 2.21 -0.97 8.82
N LYS A 76 1.41 -1.47 7.87
CA LYS A 76 1.83 -2.18 6.67
C LYS A 76 1.33 -1.46 5.43
N MET A 77 1.83 -1.88 4.28
CA MET A 77 1.39 -1.39 2.98
C MET A 77 0.95 -2.55 2.12
N VAL A 78 -0.12 -2.32 1.36
CA VAL A 78 -0.54 -3.13 0.21
C VAL A 78 -0.39 -2.25 -1.03
N GLY A 79 0.20 -2.81 -2.09
CA GLY A 79 0.48 -2.10 -3.32
C GLY A 79 0.11 -2.92 -4.55
N GLU A 80 -0.36 -2.21 -5.55
CA GLU A 80 -0.76 -2.68 -6.87
C GLU A 80 0.36 -2.39 -7.89
N PHE A 81 0.62 -3.38 -8.74
CA PHE A 81 1.57 -3.24 -9.85
C PHE A 81 0.96 -3.90 -11.07
N PHE A 82 1.05 -3.28 -12.25
CA PHE A 82 0.52 -3.86 -13.48
C PHE A 82 1.11 -3.20 -14.74
N PRO A 83 0.97 -3.83 -15.93
CA PRO A 83 1.43 -3.25 -17.18
C PRO A 83 0.77 -1.89 -17.45
N GLY A 84 1.59 -0.87 -17.74
CA GLY A 84 1.09 0.47 -18.05
C GLY A 84 0.55 1.26 -16.85
N HIS A 85 0.93 0.91 -15.61
CA HIS A 85 0.56 1.68 -14.42
C HIS A 85 0.86 3.19 -14.60
N PRO A 86 -0.11 4.10 -14.37
CA PRO A 86 0.03 5.51 -14.73
C PRO A 86 0.92 6.31 -13.75
N MET A 87 1.07 5.82 -12.52
CA MET A 87 1.79 6.53 -11.46
C MET A 87 3.26 6.79 -11.81
N ARG A 88 3.67 8.05 -11.67
CA ARG A 88 5.01 8.56 -11.95
C ARG A 88 5.92 8.43 -10.72
N GLY A 89 7.23 8.44 -10.95
CA GLY A 89 8.21 8.55 -9.87
C GLY A 89 8.19 9.94 -9.24
N ILE A 90 8.48 10.01 -7.95
CA ILE A 90 8.49 11.28 -7.17
C ILE A 90 9.51 12.28 -7.72
N HIS A 91 10.64 11.78 -8.21
CA HIS A 91 11.75 12.59 -8.73
C HIS A 91 11.89 12.52 -10.25
N SER A 92 10.97 11.86 -10.95
CA SER A 92 11.06 11.67 -12.40
C SER A 92 9.71 11.40 -13.04
N ASP A 93 9.35 12.29 -13.98
CA ASP A 93 8.15 12.19 -14.79
C ASP A 93 8.16 11.06 -15.82
N THR A 94 9.33 10.48 -16.10
CA THR A 94 9.51 9.38 -17.07
C THR A 94 9.63 8.02 -16.38
N PHE A 95 9.98 7.99 -15.10
CA PHE A 95 10.02 6.75 -14.33
C PHE A 95 8.62 6.28 -13.91
N ARG A 96 8.36 4.98 -13.97
CA ARG A 96 7.07 4.36 -13.60
C ARG A 96 7.31 3.23 -12.59
N PRO A 97 7.38 3.56 -11.28
CA PRO A 97 7.80 2.60 -10.25
C PRO A 97 6.83 1.44 -10.05
N LEU A 98 5.56 1.61 -10.44
CA LEU A 98 4.52 0.60 -10.24
C LEU A 98 4.22 -0.23 -11.52
N VAL A 99 5.01 -0.06 -12.58
CA VAL A 99 4.90 -0.89 -13.78
C VAL A 99 5.54 -2.25 -13.51
N SER A 100 4.80 -3.30 -13.82
CA SER A 100 5.25 -4.70 -13.77
C SER A 100 4.80 -5.42 -15.05
N PRO A 101 5.54 -6.41 -15.56
CA PRO A 101 5.14 -7.20 -16.73
C PRO A 101 3.83 -7.97 -16.50
N HIS A 102 3.46 -8.20 -15.24
CA HIS A 102 2.21 -8.86 -14.86
C HIS A 102 1.50 -8.07 -13.76
N PRO A 103 0.16 -8.14 -13.67
CA PRO A 103 -0.55 -7.72 -12.48
C PRO A 103 0.01 -8.44 -11.25
N VAL A 104 0.32 -7.68 -10.20
CA VAL A 104 0.92 -8.15 -8.96
C VAL A 104 0.33 -7.36 -7.81
N LEU A 105 0.01 -8.06 -6.73
CA LEU A 105 -0.32 -7.48 -5.43
C LEU A 105 0.86 -7.74 -4.49
N ALA A 106 1.37 -6.72 -3.81
CA ALA A 106 2.44 -6.88 -2.84
C ALA A 106 2.02 -6.35 -1.49
N VAL A 107 2.45 -7.02 -0.41
CA VAL A 107 2.33 -6.50 0.95
C VAL A 107 3.70 -6.48 1.62
N ARG A 108 3.96 -5.42 2.39
CA ARG A 108 5.22 -5.24 3.13
C ARG A 108 5.03 -4.38 4.38
N ALA A 109 6.06 -4.35 5.23
CA ALA A 109 6.13 -3.35 6.30
C ALA A 109 6.14 -1.92 5.70
N MET A 110 5.46 -0.99 6.37
CA MET A 110 5.50 0.42 5.99
C MET A 110 6.90 0.99 6.25
N VAL A 111 7.36 1.89 5.38
CA VAL A 111 8.61 2.65 5.52
C VAL A 111 8.32 4.14 5.55
N VAL A 112 9.28 4.95 5.99
CA VAL A 112 9.08 6.40 6.20
C VAL A 112 8.56 7.11 4.94
N THR A 113 9.05 6.74 3.76
CA THR A 113 8.66 7.37 2.49
C THR A 113 7.25 7.00 2.02
N ASP A 114 6.58 6.06 2.69
CA ASP A 114 5.20 5.68 2.34
C ASP A 114 4.20 6.79 2.59
N ILE A 115 4.56 7.82 3.37
CA ILE A 115 3.73 9.01 3.58
C ILE A 115 3.20 9.60 2.27
N LEU A 116 4.01 9.55 1.21
CA LEU A 116 3.64 10.06 -0.11
C LEU A 116 2.42 9.35 -0.73
N PHE A 117 2.14 8.11 -0.34
CA PHE A 117 0.97 7.36 -0.77
C PHE A 117 -0.21 7.46 0.20
N LEU A 118 0.00 8.04 1.39
CA LEU A 118 -1.04 8.23 2.41
C LEU A 118 -1.70 9.62 2.30
N THR A 119 -1.04 10.55 1.62
CA THR A 119 -1.47 11.94 1.48
C THR A 119 -2.12 12.25 0.13
N PHE A 120 -2.47 11.25 -0.68
CA PHE A 120 -3.05 11.52 -1.99
C PHE A 120 -4.42 12.20 -1.86
N PRO A 121 -4.68 13.30 -2.60
CA PRO A 121 -5.95 14.02 -2.56
C PRO A 121 -7.19 13.17 -2.85
N ALA A 122 -7.03 12.10 -3.64
CA ALA A 122 -8.12 11.17 -3.96
C ALA A 122 -8.58 10.34 -2.75
N ILE A 123 -7.78 10.26 -1.68
CA ILE A 123 -8.15 9.61 -0.42
C ILE A 123 -9.02 10.60 0.38
N PRO A 124 -10.21 10.20 0.87
CA PRO A 124 -11.05 11.05 1.72
C PRO A 124 -10.30 11.61 2.93
N ALA A 125 -10.56 12.87 3.28
CA ALA A 125 -9.79 13.57 4.32
C ALA A 125 -9.78 12.85 5.68
N ALA A 126 -10.91 12.29 6.14
CA ALA A 126 -10.98 11.52 7.38
C ALA A 126 -10.11 10.24 7.34
N GLU A 127 -10.04 9.60 6.19
CA GLU A 127 -9.19 8.41 5.98
C GLU A 127 -7.71 8.81 5.94
N ARG A 128 -7.35 9.92 5.29
CA ARG A 128 -5.99 10.48 5.34
C ARG A 128 -5.54 10.78 6.76
N LEU A 129 -6.40 11.38 7.60
CA LEU A 129 -6.08 11.62 9.01
C LEU A 129 -5.82 10.33 9.78
N SER A 130 -6.62 9.30 9.53
CA SER A 130 -6.42 7.97 10.13
C SER A 130 -5.07 7.38 9.72
N TYR A 131 -4.70 7.49 8.44
CA TYR A 131 -3.43 7.01 7.91
C TYR A 131 -2.23 7.77 8.45
N LEU A 132 -2.32 9.10 8.50
CA LEU A 132 -1.27 9.97 9.04
C LEU A 132 -1.05 9.72 10.53
N THR A 133 -2.10 9.46 11.30
CA THR A 133 -2.00 9.09 12.72
C THR A 133 -1.16 7.83 12.90
N VAL A 134 -1.43 6.79 12.10
CA VAL A 134 -0.65 5.54 12.16
C VAL A 134 0.78 5.77 11.72
N TRP A 135 1.00 6.52 10.64
CA TRP A 135 2.35 6.84 10.18
C TRP A 135 3.16 7.60 11.24
N HIS A 136 2.56 8.61 11.89
CA HIS A 136 3.22 9.37 12.94
C HIS A 136 3.53 8.51 14.17
N GLY A 137 2.63 7.63 14.57
CA GLY A 137 2.90 6.67 15.66
C GLY A 137 4.10 5.76 15.37
N LEU A 138 4.40 5.52 14.09
CA LEU A 138 5.50 4.64 13.68
C LEU A 138 6.83 5.35 13.43
N PHE A 139 6.80 6.62 13.02
CA PHE A 139 7.99 7.35 12.57
C PHE A 139 8.18 8.72 13.21
N GLY A 140 7.15 9.29 13.85
CA GLY A 140 7.07 10.70 14.27
C GLY A 140 8.12 11.10 15.30
N GLU A 141 8.45 10.20 16.23
CA GLU A 141 9.58 10.43 17.14
C GLU A 141 10.90 10.30 16.37
N GLY A 142 11.49 11.43 16.00
CA GLY A 142 12.79 11.50 15.34
C GLY A 142 12.78 11.67 13.82
N THR A 143 11.60 11.82 13.17
CA THR A 143 11.56 12.25 11.77
C THR A 143 11.84 13.75 11.65
N ALA A 144 13.12 14.09 11.55
CA ALA A 144 13.56 15.39 11.07
C ALA A 144 13.60 15.42 9.53
N GLY A 145 13.48 16.62 8.94
CA GLY A 145 13.59 16.83 7.49
C GLY A 145 12.28 16.65 6.72
N PRO A 146 12.33 16.31 5.42
CA PRO A 146 11.21 16.53 4.51
C PRO A 146 9.95 15.72 4.83
N TRP A 147 10.08 14.58 5.52
CA TRP A 147 8.93 13.71 5.83
C TRP A 147 8.03 14.28 6.93
N GLY A 148 8.63 14.92 7.94
CA GLY A 148 7.87 15.60 9.01
C GLY A 148 7.13 16.83 8.48
N GLU A 149 7.75 17.59 7.57
CA GLU A 149 7.09 18.73 6.91
C GLU A 149 5.89 18.28 6.06
N ILE A 150 6.03 17.18 5.30
CA ILE A 150 4.93 16.60 4.54
C ILE A 150 3.80 16.16 5.48
N TYR A 151 4.14 15.51 6.60
CA TYR A 151 3.16 15.10 7.60
C TYR A 151 2.35 16.28 8.15
N GLU A 152 3.02 17.31 8.66
CA GLU A 152 2.32 18.46 9.26
C GLU A 152 1.44 19.18 8.24
N LYS A 153 1.96 19.38 7.02
CA LYS A 153 1.19 20.00 5.94
C LYS A 153 -0.05 19.18 5.57
N ALA A 154 0.12 17.88 5.33
CA ALA A 154 -0.97 17.01 4.90
C ALA A 154 -2.02 16.81 6.00
N ARG A 155 -1.60 16.76 7.27
CA ARG A 155 -2.49 16.72 8.42
C ARG A 155 -3.33 17.99 8.49
N ALA A 156 -2.69 19.16 8.44
CA ALA A 156 -3.39 20.44 8.49
C ALA A 156 -4.37 20.62 7.31
N GLU A 157 -4.01 20.15 6.11
CA GLU A 157 -4.90 20.11 4.94
C GLU A 157 -6.13 19.23 5.18
N ALA A 158 -5.92 17.98 5.59
CA ALA A 158 -7.03 17.06 5.83
C ALA A 158 -7.94 17.50 7.00
N GLU A 159 -7.38 18.09 8.06
CA GLU A 159 -8.16 18.66 9.17
C GLU A 159 -9.05 19.84 8.72
N ARG A 160 -8.59 20.67 7.78
CA ARG A 160 -9.41 21.75 7.21
C ARG A 160 -10.55 21.18 6.38
N GLU A 161 -10.27 20.24 5.48
CA GLU A 161 -11.29 19.62 4.64
C GLU A 161 -12.37 18.94 5.49
N VAL A 162 -12.00 18.20 6.54
CA VAL A 162 -13.01 17.60 7.44
C VAL A 162 -13.91 18.66 8.10
N ARG A 163 -13.37 19.82 8.50
CA ARG A 163 -14.17 20.90 9.09
C ARG A 163 -15.07 21.60 8.09
N GLU A 164 -14.67 21.69 6.82
CA GLU A 164 -15.44 22.34 5.76
C GLU A 164 -16.63 21.49 5.29
N TYR A 165 -16.57 20.17 5.47
CA TYR A 165 -17.62 19.22 5.08
C TYR A 165 -18.35 18.57 6.27
N ALA A 166 -18.17 19.07 7.49
CA ALA A 166 -18.90 18.67 8.70
C ALA A 166 -20.10 19.59 8.96
#